data_AF-A0A553WCG0-F1
#
_entry.id   AF-A0A553WCG0-F1
#
_cell.length_a   1.000
_cell.length_b   1.000
_cell.length_c   1.000
_cell.angle_alpha   90.00
_cell.angle_beta   90.00
_cell.angle_gamma   90.00
#
_symmetry.space_group_name_H-M   'P 1'
#
loop_
_entity.id
_entity.type
_entity.pdbx_description
1 polymer ?
#
loop_
_entity_poly.entity_id
_entity_poly.type
_entity_poly.pdbx_seq_one_letter_code
_entity_poly.pdbx_strand_id
1 'polypeptide(L)'
;MGFWSTLFGGGSPQEKAARIAAKAEARAQREAEELAEKAAKTDGLFERALGKDPENCSYDARQKAAIKLVLANETAKGREAWLSISRDYPNELAHALEQVGVCYHLEKNYRAALENYEAAIRVGADAGHLADNMAEARKGMAAIG
;
A
#
# COMPACT_ATOMS: atom_id res chain seq x y z
N MET A 1 -57.21 -42.13 -2.23
CA MET A 1 -56.70 -40.87 -2.83
C MET A 1 -55.88 -40.16 -1.77
N GLY A 2 -54.56 -40.12 -1.91
CA GLY A 2 -53.65 -39.44 -0.98
C GLY A 2 -52.66 -38.63 -1.79
N PHE A 3 -52.96 -37.34 -1.97
CA PHE A 3 -52.16 -36.41 -2.75
C PHE A 3 -50.98 -35.95 -1.86
N TRP A 4 -49.83 -36.58 -2.00
CA TRP A 4 -48.58 -36.05 -1.45
C TRP A 4 -48.13 -34.90 -2.35
N SER A 5 -48.68 -33.71 -2.13
CA SER A 5 -48.07 -32.48 -2.63
C SER A 5 -46.84 -32.20 -1.76
N THR A 6 -45.68 -32.63 -2.23
CA THR A 6 -44.39 -32.13 -1.78
C THR A 6 -44.39 -30.62 -1.96
N LEU A 7 -44.57 -29.94 -0.83
CA LEU A 7 -44.50 -28.49 -0.67
C LEU A 7 -43.29 -27.96 -1.40
N PHE A 8 -43.56 -27.06 -2.34
CA PHE A 8 -42.58 -26.16 -2.94
C PHE A 8 -41.64 -25.63 -1.86
N GLY A 9 -40.37 -26.01 -1.94
CA GLY A 9 -39.28 -25.54 -1.09
C GLY A 9 -38.91 -24.08 -1.32
N GLY A 10 -39.89 -23.17 -1.31
CA GLY A 10 -39.70 -21.75 -1.51
C GLY A 10 -40.34 -20.95 -0.40
N GLY A 11 -39.54 -20.53 0.58
CA GLY A 11 -39.99 -19.63 1.65
C GLY A 11 -40.69 -18.38 1.12
N SER A 12 -41.48 -17.75 1.99
CA SER A 12 -42.21 -16.51 1.71
C SER A 12 -41.28 -15.44 1.13
N PRO A 13 -41.82 -14.47 0.35
CA PRO A 13 -41.03 -13.34 -0.15
C PRO A 13 -40.22 -12.64 0.96
N GLN A 14 -40.77 -12.58 2.17
CA GLN A 14 -40.12 -12.03 3.36
C GLN A 14 -38.94 -12.89 3.82
N GLU A 15 -39.07 -14.23 3.86
CA GLU A 15 -37.98 -15.14 4.23
C GLU A 15 -36.86 -15.17 3.17
N LYS A 16 -37.20 -15.06 1.88
CA LYS A 16 -36.22 -14.94 0.80
C LYS A 16 -35.47 -13.62 0.89
N ALA A 17 -36.17 -12.51 1.15
CA ALA A 17 -35.55 -11.20 1.35
C ALA A 17 -34.62 -11.20 2.58
N ALA A 18 -35.04 -11.79 3.69
CA ALA A 18 -34.23 -11.92 4.90
C ALA A 18 -32.95 -12.75 4.67
N ARG A 19 -33.03 -13.85 3.92
CA ARG A 19 -31.84 -14.66 3.54
C ARG A 19 -30.86 -13.90 2.64
N ILE A 20 -31.36 -13.08 1.73
CA ILE A 20 -30.53 -12.24 0.86
C ILE A 20 -29.85 -11.15 1.69
N ALA A 21 -30.58 -10.48 2.58
CA ALA A 21 -30.03 -9.47 3.49
C ALA A 21 -28.94 -10.07 4.40
N ALA A 22 -29.23 -11.19 5.06
CA ALA A 22 -28.25 -11.87 5.92
C ALA A 22 -26.99 -12.31 5.15
N LYS A 23 -27.12 -12.74 3.89
CA LYS A 23 -25.97 -13.09 3.05
C LYS A 23 -25.16 -11.85 2.64
N ALA A 24 -25.82 -10.72 2.40
CA ALA A 24 -25.16 -9.46 2.10
C ALA A 24 -24.40 -8.92 3.32
N GLU A 25 -25.01 -8.97 4.50
CA GLU A 25 -24.38 -8.60 5.77
C GLU A 25 -23.16 -9.48 6.08
N ALA A 26 -23.28 -10.80 5.95
CA ALA A 26 -22.15 -11.72 6.15
C ALA A 26 -21.01 -11.48 5.16
N ARG A 27 -21.33 -11.08 3.92
CA ARG A 27 -20.31 -10.70 2.93
C ARG A 27 -19.62 -9.40 3.33
N ALA A 28 -20.37 -8.39 3.75
CA ALA A 28 -19.82 -7.12 4.20
C ALA A 28 -18.93 -7.29 5.44
N GLN A 29 -19.33 -8.15 6.39
CA GLN A 29 -18.51 -8.50 7.56
C GLN A 29 -17.19 -9.15 7.16
N ARG A 30 -17.21 -10.13 6.24
CA ARG A 30 -15.98 -10.77 5.74
C ARG A 30 -15.05 -9.80 5.02
N GLU A 31 -15.62 -8.93 4.18
CA GLU A 31 -14.85 -7.89 3.49
C GLU A 31 -14.23 -6.90 4.50
N ALA A 32 -14.96 -6.55 5.57
CA ALA A 32 -14.43 -5.72 6.65
C ALA A 32 -13.32 -6.42 7.46
N GLU A 33 -13.47 -7.70 7.77
CA GLU A 33 -12.45 -8.51 8.44
C GLU A 33 -11.16 -8.61 7.60
N GLU A 34 -11.29 -8.85 6.29
CA GLU A 34 -10.16 -8.91 5.37
C GLU A 34 -9.43 -7.55 5.28
N LEU A 35 -10.17 -6.45 5.23
CA LEU A 35 -9.60 -5.10 5.26
C LEU A 35 -8.88 -4.82 6.59
N ALA A 36 -9.46 -5.24 7.71
CA ALA A 36 -8.85 -5.10 9.04
C ALA A 36 -7.57 -5.92 9.17
N GLU A 37 -7.55 -7.16 8.67
CA GLU A 37 -6.36 -8.00 8.65
C GLU A 37 -5.26 -7.38 7.77
N LYS A 38 -5.62 -6.88 6.59
CA LYS A 38 -4.68 -6.17 5.71
C LYS A 38 -4.11 -4.93 6.39
N ALA A 39 -4.95 -4.13 7.06
CA ALA A 39 -4.53 -2.95 7.79
C ALA A 39 -3.57 -3.30 8.94
N ALA A 40 -3.91 -4.30 9.76
CA ALA A 40 -3.05 -4.76 10.84
C ALA A 40 -1.68 -5.24 10.34
N LYS A 41 -1.65 -5.92 9.19
CA LYS A 41 -0.41 -6.36 8.55
C LYS A 41 0.44 -5.18 8.08
N THR A 42 -0.16 -4.16 7.46
CA THR A 42 0.59 -2.98 7.02
C THR A 42 1.05 -2.13 8.20
N ASP A 43 0.28 -2.06 9.29
CA ASP A 43 0.69 -1.39 10.53
C ASP A 43 1.90 -2.09 11.16
N GLY A 44 1.89 -3.42 11.26
CA GLY A 44 3.05 -4.18 11.76
C GLY A 44 4.30 -3.98 10.90
N LEU A 45 4.15 -3.90 9.57
CA LEU A 45 5.27 -3.57 8.67
C LEU A 45 5.76 -2.14 8.90
N PHE A 46 4.86 -1.20 9.15
CA PHE A 46 5.19 0.20 9.37
C PHE A 46 5.97 0.40 10.67
N GLU A 47 5.48 -0.15 11.79
CA GLU A 47 6.20 -0.10 13.07
C GLU A 47 7.60 -0.69 12.96
N ARG A 48 7.75 -1.80 12.21
CA ARG A 48 9.05 -2.39 11.91
C ARG A 48 9.94 -1.48 11.08
N ALA A 49 9.41 -0.83 10.04
CA ALA A 49 10.18 0.08 9.20
C ALA A 49 10.63 1.35 9.96
N LEU A 50 9.86 1.77 10.98
CA LEU A 50 10.22 2.84 11.91
C LEU A 50 11.25 2.40 12.97
N GLY A 51 11.66 1.12 13.00
CA GLY A 51 12.65 0.62 13.95
C GLY A 51 12.14 0.50 15.39
N LYS A 52 10.81 0.44 15.60
CA LYS A 52 10.21 0.29 16.94
C LYS A 52 10.32 -1.13 17.51
N ASP A 53 10.71 -2.09 16.68
CA ASP A 53 11.10 -3.43 17.10
C ASP A 53 12.60 -3.44 17.49
N PRO A 54 12.93 -3.47 18.80
CA PRO A 54 14.31 -3.39 19.27
C PRO A 54 15.15 -4.62 18.89
N GLU A 55 14.53 -5.75 18.54
CA GLU A 55 15.25 -6.96 18.14
C GLU A 55 15.51 -6.99 16.62
N ASN A 56 14.91 -6.08 15.84
CA ASN A 56 14.92 -6.13 14.38
C ASN A 56 15.01 -4.75 13.71
N CYS A 57 15.78 -3.83 14.30
CA CYS A 57 15.91 -2.44 13.82
C CYS A 57 17.00 -2.25 12.75
N SER A 58 17.60 -3.33 12.22
CA SER A 58 18.65 -3.21 11.22
C SER A 58 18.15 -2.54 9.94
N TYR A 59 19.06 -1.91 9.19
CA TYR A 59 18.73 -1.29 7.92
C TYR A 59 17.98 -2.25 6.98
N ASP A 60 18.51 -3.46 6.74
CA ASP A 60 17.90 -4.48 5.87
C ASP A 60 16.47 -4.85 6.31
N ALA A 61 16.25 -5.00 7.61
CA ALA A 61 14.94 -5.35 8.15
C ALA A 61 13.91 -4.22 7.94
N ARG A 62 14.34 -2.97 8.13
CA ARG A 62 13.52 -1.78 7.95
C ARG A 62 13.25 -1.51 6.48
N GLN A 63 14.27 -1.63 5.64
CA GLN A 63 14.21 -1.51 4.19
C GLN A 63 13.20 -2.52 3.60
N LYS A 64 13.31 -3.80 3.98
CA LYS A 64 12.36 -4.83 3.54
C LYS A 64 10.92 -4.53 3.94
N ALA A 65 10.71 -3.96 5.12
CA ALA A 65 9.38 -3.58 5.58
C ALA A 65 8.85 -2.36 4.80
N ALA A 66 9.69 -1.34 4.57
CA ALA A 66 9.36 -0.17 3.77
C ALA A 66 8.98 -0.53 2.32
N ILE A 67 9.75 -1.39 1.65
CA ILE A 67 9.44 -1.88 0.30
C ILE A 67 8.07 -2.57 0.28
N LYS A 68 7.77 -3.42 1.28
CA LYS A 68 6.48 -4.12 1.36
C LYS A 68 5.30 -3.15 1.53
N LEU A 69 5.47 -2.04 2.23
CA LEU A 69 4.45 -0.99 2.32
C LEU A 69 4.17 -0.38 0.95
N VAL A 70 5.22 -0.03 0.20
CA VAL A 70 5.09 0.53 -1.15
C VAL A 70 4.39 -0.47 -2.08
N LEU A 71 4.77 -1.75 -2.05
CA LEU A 71 4.11 -2.81 -2.82
C LEU A 71 2.65 -3.05 -2.41
N ALA A 72 2.30 -2.77 -1.15
CA ALA A 72 0.92 -2.81 -0.66
C ALA A 72 0.11 -1.56 -1.05
N ASN A 73 0.70 -0.63 -1.81
CA ASN A 73 0.16 0.69 -2.15
C ASN A 73 -0.07 1.60 -0.93
N GLU A 74 0.63 1.34 0.18
CA GLU A 74 0.66 2.18 1.37
C GLU A 74 1.77 3.24 1.22
N THR A 75 1.69 4.04 0.15
CA THR A 75 2.74 4.98 -0.26
C THR A 75 3.07 6.02 0.80
N ALA A 76 2.09 6.49 1.57
CA ALA A 76 2.30 7.43 2.68
C ALA A 76 3.15 6.81 3.80
N LYS A 77 2.80 5.60 4.26
CA LYS A 77 3.58 4.85 5.26
C LYS A 77 4.97 4.52 4.72
N GLY A 78 5.06 4.15 3.44
CA GLY A 78 6.33 3.92 2.74
C GLY A 78 7.24 5.14 2.77
N ARG A 79 6.74 6.34 2.43
CA ARG A 79 7.54 7.58 2.49
C ARG A 79 8.05 7.87 3.88
N GLU A 80 7.18 7.80 4.88
CA GLU A 80 7.57 8.07 6.26
C GLU A 80 8.63 7.08 6.75
N ALA A 81 8.48 5.80 6.40
CA ALA A 81 9.47 4.78 6.68
C ALA A 81 10.83 5.11 6.04
N TRP A 82 10.88 5.46 4.75
CA TRP A 82 12.13 5.81 4.08
C TRP A 82 12.80 7.06 4.65
N LEU A 83 12.01 8.07 5.02
CA LEU A 83 12.51 9.26 5.69
C LEU A 83 13.01 8.97 7.10
N SER A 84 12.40 8.03 7.82
CA SER A 84 12.89 7.55 9.11
C SER A 84 14.21 6.79 8.95
N ILE A 85 14.28 5.89 7.96
CA ILE A 85 15.51 5.14 7.64
C ILE A 85 16.66 6.08 7.31
N SER A 86 16.46 7.10 6.48
CA SER A 86 17.56 8.00 6.09
C SER A 86 18.08 8.88 7.22
N ARG A 87 17.28 9.13 8.26
CA ARG A 87 17.73 9.83 9.48
C ARG A 87 18.70 8.96 10.29
N ASP A 88 18.42 7.66 10.39
CA ASP A 88 19.22 6.73 11.17
C ASP A 88 20.40 6.16 10.36
N TYR A 89 20.28 6.13 9.03
CA TYR A 89 21.29 5.66 8.09
C TYR A 89 21.57 6.73 7.02
N PRO A 90 22.37 7.78 7.33
CA PRO A 90 22.63 8.88 6.40
C PRO A 90 23.31 8.45 5.09
N ASN A 91 24.09 7.36 5.11
CA ASN A 91 24.72 6.79 3.91
C ASN A 91 23.67 6.25 2.92
N GLU A 92 22.47 5.94 3.39
CA GLU A 92 21.37 5.40 2.60
C GLU A 92 20.41 6.50 2.13
N LEU A 93 20.73 7.78 2.38
CA LEU A 93 19.88 8.93 2.03
C LEU A 93 19.56 8.97 0.53
N ALA A 94 20.53 8.68 -0.34
CA ALA A 94 20.33 8.64 -1.78
C ALA A 94 19.23 7.65 -2.17
N HIS A 95 19.34 6.43 -1.66
CA HIS A 95 18.38 5.36 -1.92
C HIS A 95 17.01 5.65 -1.28
N ALA A 96 16.97 6.21 -0.08
CA ALA A 96 15.72 6.61 0.55
C ALA A 96 14.98 7.70 -0.24
N LEU A 97 15.69 8.71 -0.77
CA LEU A 97 15.12 9.77 -1.61
C LEU A 97 14.56 9.20 -2.92
N GLU A 98 15.29 8.26 -3.55
CA GLU A 98 14.78 7.53 -4.71
C GLU A 98 13.43 6.86 -4.40
N GLN A 99 13.36 6.10 -3.29
CA GLN A 99 12.15 5.37 -2.92
C GLN A 99 10.99 6.31 -2.53
N VAL A 100 11.28 7.46 -1.91
CA VAL A 100 10.28 8.52 -1.70
C VAL A 100 9.77 9.06 -3.03
N GLY A 101 10.65 9.25 -4.01
CA GLY A 101 10.30 9.62 -5.38
C GLY A 101 9.35 8.61 -6.03
N VAL A 102 9.63 7.31 -5.89
CA VAL A 102 8.75 6.23 -6.36
C VAL A 102 7.37 6.31 -5.71
N CYS A 103 7.30 6.56 -4.40
CA CYS A 103 6.01 6.71 -3.71
C CYS A 103 5.18 7.87 -4.27
N TYR A 104 5.79 9.03 -4.55
CA TYR A 104 5.09 10.15 -5.17
C TYR A 104 4.71 9.86 -6.62
N HIS A 105 5.53 9.10 -7.35
CA HIS A 105 5.22 8.68 -8.71
C HIS A 105 3.96 7.81 -8.75
N LEU A 106 3.82 6.85 -7.82
CA LEU A 106 2.62 6.02 -7.68
C LEU A 106 1.36 6.83 -7.35
N GLU A 107 1.52 7.91 -6.58
CA GLU A 107 0.45 8.87 -6.29
C GLU A 107 0.16 9.85 -7.44
N LYS A 108 0.86 9.72 -8.58
CA LYS A 108 0.82 10.65 -9.72
C LYS A 108 1.21 12.09 -9.34
N ASN A 109 1.84 12.28 -8.19
CA ASN A 109 2.45 13.55 -7.81
C ASN A 109 3.83 13.67 -8.45
N TYR A 110 3.82 13.81 -9.78
CA TYR A 110 5.04 13.76 -10.59
C TYR A 110 6.02 14.89 -10.27
N ARG A 111 5.53 16.04 -9.78
CA ARG A 111 6.39 17.13 -9.34
C ARG A 111 7.22 16.75 -8.12
N ALA A 112 6.57 16.25 -7.06
CA ALA A 112 7.27 15.79 -5.88
C ALA A 112 8.17 14.58 -6.18
N ALA A 113 7.77 13.69 -7.09
CA ALA A 113 8.61 12.58 -7.54
C ALA A 113 9.94 13.07 -8.14
N LEU A 114 9.88 14.02 -9.09
CA LEU A 114 11.06 14.60 -9.73
C LEU A 114 11.96 15.33 -8.72
N GLU A 115 11.38 16.14 -7.82
CA GLU A 115 12.13 16.84 -6.77
C GLU A 115 12.95 15.87 -5.90
N ASN A 116 12.40 14.67 -5.61
CA ASN A 116 13.08 13.64 -4.83
C ASN A 116 14.14 12.88 -5.64
N TYR A 117 13.87 12.54 -6.90
CA TYR A 117 14.89 11.93 -7.78
C TYR A 117 16.07 12.87 -7.99
N GLU A 118 15.83 14.16 -8.21
CA GLU A 118 16.89 15.17 -8.32
C GLU A 118 17.66 15.32 -7.00
N ALA A 119 16.97 15.28 -5.86
CA ALA A 119 17.62 15.28 -4.56
C ALA A 119 18.51 14.03 -4.36
N ALA A 120 18.04 12.85 -4.75
CA ALA A 120 18.82 11.61 -4.71
C ALA A 120 20.12 11.73 -5.53
N ILE A 121 20.04 12.28 -6.75
CA ILE A 121 21.21 12.51 -7.62
C ILE A 121 22.19 13.49 -6.95
N ARG A 122 21.69 14.58 -6.36
CA ARG A 122 22.54 15.57 -5.67
C ARG A 122 23.33 14.97 -4.51
N VAL A 123 22.79 13.94 -3.85
CA VAL A 123 23.48 13.26 -2.73
C VAL A 123 24.27 12.03 -3.17
N GLY A 124 24.34 11.73 -4.47
CA GLY A 124 25.23 10.70 -5.03
C GLY A 124 24.55 9.49 -5.66
N ALA A 125 23.22 9.50 -5.87
CA ALA A 125 22.57 8.46 -6.66
C ALA A 125 23.03 8.51 -8.14
N ASP A 126 23.07 7.34 -8.78
CA ASP A 126 23.36 7.25 -10.21
C ASP A 126 22.19 7.82 -11.03
N ALA A 127 22.45 8.90 -11.76
CA ALA A 127 21.47 9.52 -12.64
C ALA A 127 20.97 8.58 -13.74
N GLY A 128 21.80 7.63 -14.19
CA GLY A 128 21.42 6.61 -15.17
C GLY A 128 20.32 5.69 -14.62
N HIS A 129 20.44 5.29 -13.35
CA HIS A 129 19.44 4.44 -12.69
C HIS A 129 18.07 5.14 -12.58
N LEU A 130 18.06 6.47 -12.41
CA LEU A 130 16.83 7.24 -12.24
C LEU A 130 16.27 7.82 -13.54
N ALA A 131 17.01 7.72 -14.65
CA ALA A 131 16.66 8.38 -15.91
C ALA A 131 15.27 7.97 -16.41
N ASP A 132 14.95 6.68 -16.37
CA ASP A 132 13.67 6.15 -16.82
C ASP A 132 12.52 6.62 -15.93
N ASN A 133 12.67 6.50 -14.60
CA ASN A 133 11.69 6.98 -13.62
C ASN A 133 11.39 8.49 -13.77
N MET A 134 12.43 9.29 -14.00
CA MET A 134 12.28 10.73 -14.24
C MET A 134 11.63 11.03 -15.59
N ALA A 135 11.94 10.26 -16.63
CA ALA A 135 11.32 10.42 -17.94
C ALA A 135 9.82 10.09 -17.89
N GLU A 136 9.43 9.03 -17.18
CA GLU A 136 8.03 8.67 -16.93
C GLU A 136 7.32 9.77 -16.14
N ALA A 137 7.92 10.26 -15.05
CA ALA A 137 7.33 11.33 -14.25
C ALA A 137 7.08 12.60 -15.08
N ARG A 138 8.03 12.99 -15.95
CA ARG A 138 7.88 14.15 -16.84
C ARG A 138 6.74 13.96 -17.84
N LYS A 139 6.62 12.77 -18.45
CA LYS A 139 5.50 12.44 -19.35
C LYS A 139 4.16 12.51 -18.61
N GLY A 140 4.09 11.94 -17.42
CA GLY A 140 2.90 11.97 -16.57
C GLY A 140 2.48 13.39 -16.19
N MET A 141 3.45 14.25 -15.84
CA MET A 141 3.20 15.66 -15.55
C MET A 141 2.63 16.40 -16.77
N ALA A 142 3.19 16.18 -17.96
CA ALA A 142 2.73 16.80 -19.20
C ALA A 142 1.34 16.29 -19.65
N ALA A 143 0.91 15.10 -19.21
CA ALA A 143 -0.41 14.55 -19.54
C ALA A 143 -1.54 15.06 -18.61
N ILE A 144 -1.20 15.67 -17.47
CA ILE A 144 -2.17 16.19 -16.48
C ILE A 144 -2.31 17.72 -16.57
N GLY A 145 -1.33 18.41 -17.15
CA GLY A 145 -1.35 19.87 -17.41
C GLY A 145 -2.03 20.22 -18.73
#